data_AF-A0A9D7TV57-F1
#
_entry.id   AF-A0A9D7TV57-F1
#
_cell.length_a   1.000
_cell.length_b   1.000
_cell.length_c   1.000
_cell.angle_alpha   90.00
_cell.angle_beta   90.00
_cell.angle_gamma   90.00
#
_symmetry.space_group_name_H-M   'P 1'
#
loop_
_entity.id
_entity.type
_entity.pdbx_description
1 polymer ?
#
loop_
_entity_poly.entity_id
_entity_poly.type
_entity_poly.pdbx_seq_one_letter_code
_entity_poly.pdbx_strand_id
1 'polypeptide(L)'
;MSKKNAAIYNQAIMDFGATVCKPQLPLCASCPLQKKCGAFLNNKVSILPIKEKAIKKTQRWFYYIVAQYKNEVYIQERLQKDIWQNLHQFVLIEMPEKSSVQSVINSNAFKTVFGSIKYNVAENSKEYTQILSHQTIRGNF
;
A
#
# COMPACT_ATOMS: atom_id res chain seq x y z
N MET A 1 4.57 -29.50 -24.13
CA MET A 1 4.96 -29.78 -22.74
C MET A 1 3.85 -30.57 -22.06
N SER A 2 4.20 -31.62 -21.33
CA SER A 2 3.23 -32.53 -20.71
C SER A 2 2.49 -31.83 -19.56
N LYS A 3 1.15 -31.88 -19.56
CA LYS A 3 0.29 -31.40 -18.45
C LYS A 3 0.64 -32.05 -17.10
N LYS A 4 1.42 -33.14 -17.08
CA LYS A 4 1.78 -33.89 -15.87
C LYS A 4 2.72 -33.12 -14.91
N ASN A 5 3.52 -32.16 -15.39
CA ASN A 5 4.53 -31.46 -14.56
C ASN A 5 4.33 -29.93 -14.52
N ALA A 6 3.09 -29.46 -14.59
CA ALA A 6 2.79 -28.03 -14.61
C ALA A 6 3.36 -27.28 -13.40
N ALA A 7 3.32 -27.87 -12.20
CA ALA A 7 3.86 -27.27 -10.98
C ALA A 7 5.37 -26.97 -11.09
N ILE A 8 6.16 -27.95 -11.52
CA ILE A 8 7.62 -27.80 -11.69
C ILE A 8 7.93 -26.74 -12.74
N TYR A 9 7.20 -26.74 -13.86
CA TYR A 9 7.40 -25.76 -14.93
C TYR A 9 7.09 -24.34 -14.45
N ASN A 10 5.97 -24.14 -13.75
CA ASN A 10 5.60 -22.84 -13.22
C ASN A 10 6.65 -22.33 -12.22
N GLN A 11 7.12 -23.20 -11.32
CA GLN A 11 8.16 -22.85 -10.37
C GLN A 11 9.47 -22.48 -11.07
N ALA A 12 9.91 -23.30 -12.02
CA ALA A 12 11.12 -23.04 -12.79
C ALA A 12 11.05 -21.72 -13.56
N ILE A 13 9.88 -21.34 -14.10
CA ILE A 13 9.71 -20.03 -14.76
C ILE A 13 9.77 -18.87 -13.78
N MET A 14 9.14 -18.98 -12.61
CA MET A 14 9.22 -17.94 -11.58
C MET A 14 10.66 -17.74 -11.11
N ASP A 15 11.37 -18.84 -10.82
CA ASP A 15 12.77 -18.81 -10.40
C ASP A 15 13.69 -18.27 -11.49
N PHE A 16 13.44 -18.64 -12.75
CA PHE A 16 14.17 -18.11 -13.89
C PHE A 16 14.03 -16.60 -14.04
N GLY A 17 12.81 -16.06 -13.85
CA GLY A 17 12.57 -14.61 -13.85
C GLY A 17 13.25 -13.89 -12.68
N ALA A 18 13.33 -14.54 -11.51
CA ALA A 18 13.95 -13.98 -10.32
C ALA A 18 15.49 -14.01 -10.36
N THR A 19 16.09 -15.04 -10.97
CA THR A 19 17.54 -15.30 -10.86
C THR A 19 18.31 -15.02 -12.16
N VAL A 20 17.71 -15.23 -13.33
CA VAL A 20 18.38 -15.12 -14.63
C VAL A 20 17.81 -13.96 -15.45
N CYS A 21 16.53 -13.99 -15.81
CA CYS A 21 15.86 -12.97 -16.61
C CYS A 21 15.31 -11.83 -15.73
N LYS A 22 16.21 -11.24 -14.95
CA LYS A 22 15.89 -10.21 -13.95
C LYS A 22 15.38 -8.91 -14.60
N PRO A 23 14.51 -8.15 -13.91
CA PRO A 23 14.03 -6.85 -14.41
C PRO A 23 15.15 -5.82 -14.67
N GLN A 24 16.25 -5.93 -13.93
CA GLN A 24 17.45 -5.13 -14.12
C GLN A 24 18.66 -6.06 -14.24
N LEU A 25 19.56 -5.74 -15.18
CA LEU A 25 20.80 -6.47 -15.44
C LEU A 25 20.58 -8.00 -15.55
N PRO A 26 19.76 -8.46 -16.53
CA PRO A 26 19.54 -9.88 -16.75
C PRO A 26 20.83 -10.58 -17.17
N LEU A 27 20.99 -11.83 -16.73
CA LEU A 27 22.19 -12.64 -16.99
C LEU A 27 22.12 -13.30 -18.37
N CYS A 28 21.99 -12.49 -19.43
CA CYS A 28 21.79 -13.00 -20.78
C CYS A 28 22.97 -13.83 -21.30
N ALA A 29 24.20 -13.52 -20.89
CA ALA A 29 25.41 -14.25 -21.31
C ALA A 29 25.42 -15.71 -20.86
N SER A 30 24.87 -15.99 -19.67
CA SER A 30 24.76 -17.35 -19.11
C SER A 30 23.33 -17.91 -19.20
N CYS A 31 22.43 -17.26 -19.96
CA CYS A 31 21.03 -17.64 -20.02
C CYS A 31 20.86 -18.88 -20.92
N PRO A 32 20.29 -19.99 -20.40
CA PRO A 32 20.09 -21.21 -21.20
C PRO A 32 19.11 -21.01 -22.37
N LEU A 33 18.28 -19.97 -22.32
CA LEU A 33 17.30 -19.65 -23.34
C LEU A 33 17.77 -18.56 -24.33
N GLN A 34 19.01 -18.05 -24.20
CA GLN A 34 19.53 -16.93 -24.99
C GLN A 34 19.32 -17.13 -26.50
N LYS A 35 19.67 -18.32 -27.03
CA LYS A 35 19.55 -18.67 -28.46
C LYS A 35 18.11 -18.64 -29.00
N LYS A 36 17.11 -18.79 -28.13
CA LYS A 36 15.68 -18.78 -28.49
C LYS A 36 14.96 -17.53 -27.98
N CYS A 37 15.67 -16.62 -27.33
CA CYS A 37 15.06 -15.44 -26.72
C CYS A 37 14.85 -14.34 -27.77
N GLY A 38 13.59 -14.12 -28.16
CA GLY A 38 13.25 -13.06 -29.10
C GLY A 38 13.70 -11.66 -28.65
N ALA A 39 13.65 -11.37 -27.34
CA ALA A 39 14.13 -10.09 -26.81
C ALA A 39 15.65 -9.92 -26.99
N PHE A 40 16.43 -10.99 -26.79
CA PHE A 40 17.88 -10.97 -26.99
C PHE A 40 18.23 -10.82 -28.48
N LEU A 41 17.61 -11.63 -29.34
CA LEU A 41 17.85 -11.61 -30.79
C LEU A 41 17.51 -10.26 -31.44
N ASN A 42 16.57 -9.51 -30.86
CA ASN A 42 16.15 -8.20 -31.35
C ASN A 42 16.76 -7.03 -30.57
N ASN A 43 17.71 -7.25 -29.66
CA ASN A 43 18.28 -6.23 -28.78
C ASN A 43 17.25 -5.43 -27.95
N LYS A 44 16.15 -6.08 -27.55
CA LYS A 44 15.03 -5.47 -26.79
C LYS A 44 14.99 -5.85 -25.31
N VAL A 45 15.98 -6.56 -24.80
CA VAL A 45 16.02 -7.02 -23.40
C VAL A 45 15.92 -5.86 -22.40
N SER A 46 16.54 -4.72 -22.69
CA SER A 46 16.55 -3.55 -21.80
C SER A 46 15.24 -2.75 -21.79
N ILE A 47 14.39 -2.92 -22.81
CA ILE A 47 13.15 -2.15 -22.97
C ILE A 47 11.89 -2.98 -22.66
N LEU A 48 12.03 -4.29 -22.53
CA LEU A 48 10.95 -5.21 -22.19
C LEU A 48 11.02 -5.61 -20.70
N PRO A 49 9.87 -5.84 -20.04
CA PRO A 49 8.53 -5.55 -20.51
C PRO A 49 8.27 -4.04 -20.55
N ILE A 50 7.51 -3.57 -21.55
CA ILE A 50 7.05 -2.18 -21.60
C ILE A 50 6.09 -2.00 -20.44
N LYS A 51 6.45 -1.12 -19.49
CA LYS A 51 5.58 -0.80 -18.35
C LYS A 51 4.34 -0.09 -18.87
N GLU A 52 3.17 -0.53 -18.42
CA GLU A 52 1.93 0.21 -18.63
C GLU A 52 1.99 1.58 -17.95
N LYS A 53 1.15 2.51 -18.42
CA LYS A 53 1.09 3.86 -17.86
C LYS A 53 0.79 3.80 -16.36
N ALA A 54 1.54 4.60 -15.59
CA ALA A 54 1.32 4.70 -14.15
C ALA A 54 -0.11 5.20 -13.87
N ILE A 55 -0.81 4.49 -12.98
CA ILE A 55 -2.17 4.85 -12.55
C ILE A 55 -2.10 6.16 -11.75
N LYS A 56 -3.06 7.06 -11.97
CA LYS A 56 -3.19 8.30 -11.20
C LYS A 56 -3.47 7.95 -9.74
N LYS A 57 -2.52 8.26 -8.85
CA LYS A 57 -2.68 8.02 -7.41
C LYS A 57 -3.54 9.11 -6.79
N THR A 58 -4.54 8.74 -6.01
CA THR A 58 -5.29 9.66 -5.15
C THR A 58 -4.57 9.88 -3.82
N GLN A 59 -4.83 10.99 -3.15
CA GLN A 59 -4.31 11.27 -1.80
C GLN A 59 -5.46 11.29 -0.80
N ARG A 60 -5.26 10.67 0.36
CA ARG A 60 -6.22 10.65 1.48
C ARG A 60 -5.54 11.12 2.76
N TRP A 61 -6.24 11.90 3.57
CA TRP A 61 -5.73 12.47 4.82
C TRP A 61 -6.43 11.84 6.02
N PHE A 62 -5.70 11.00 6.76
CA PHE A 62 -6.22 10.19 7.86
C PHE A 62 -5.76 10.73 9.21
N TYR A 63 -6.70 11.12 10.05
CA TYR A 63 -6.43 11.54 11.42
C TYR A 63 -6.93 10.46 12.35
N TYR A 64 -6.01 9.69 12.92
CA TYR A 64 -6.34 8.68 13.92
C TYR A 64 -6.40 9.34 15.29
N ILE A 65 -7.45 9.08 16.06
CA ILE A 65 -7.60 9.59 17.41
C ILE A 65 -7.41 8.41 18.37
N VAL A 66 -6.32 8.45 19.13
CA VAL A 66 -6.03 7.47 20.18
C VAL A 66 -6.77 7.89 21.44
N ALA A 67 -8.01 7.42 21.58
CA ALA A 67 -8.84 7.70 22.74
C ALA A 67 -8.48 6.75 23.89
N GLN A 68 -7.99 7.30 25.01
CA GLN A 68 -7.63 6.56 26.22
C GLN A 68 -8.56 6.92 27.38
N TYR A 69 -9.06 5.92 28.11
CA TYR A 69 -9.86 6.10 29.32
C TYR A 69 -9.50 5.02 30.35
N LYS A 70 -9.20 5.42 31.59
CA LYS A 70 -8.81 4.49 32.70
C LYS A 70 -7.75 3.46 32.28
N ASN A 71 -6.70 3.91 31.58
CA ASN A 71 -5.62 3.09 31.02
C ASN A 71 -6.00 2.12 29.88
N GLU A 72 -7.25 2.14 29.41
CA GLU A 72 -7.67 1.37 28.24
C GLU A 72 -7.69 2.27 27.00
N VAL A 73 -7.43 1.69 25.83
CA VAL A 73 -7.44 2.39 24.55
C VAL A 73 -8.59 1.86 23.70
N TYR A 74 -9.40 2.77 23.16
CA TYR A 74 -10.50 2.39 22.30
C TYR A 74 -10.02 2.01 20.90
N ILE A 75 -10.45 0.84 20.44
CA ILE A 75 -10.14 0.27 19.13
C ILE A 75 -11.44 -0.27 18.54
N GLN A 76 -11.60 -0.14 17.23
CA GLN A 76 -12.76 -0.62 16.49
C GLN A 76 -12.35 -1.45 15.27
N GLU A 77 -13.16 -2.43 14.89
CA GLU A 77 -12.97 -3.17 13.65
C GLU A 77 -13.46 -2.37 12.43
N ARG A 78 -12.69 -2.39 11.34
CA ARG A 78 -13.02 -1.70 10.10
C ARG A 78 -13.96 -2.56 9.25
N LEU A 79 -15.26 -2.37 9.42
CA LEU A 79 -16.29 -3.17 8.72
C LEU A 79 -16.56 -2.73 7.28
N GLN A 80 -16.30 -1.46 6.96
CA GLN A 80 -16.55 -0.91 5.63
C GLN A 80 -15.63 -1.55 4.58
N LYS A 81 -16.16 -1.76 3.36
CA LYS A 81 -15.41 -2.27 2.22
C LYS A 81 -14.45 -1.19 1.69
N ASP A 82 -13.31 -1.07 2.35
CA ASP A 82 -12.20 -0.20 1.99
C ASP A 82 -10.88 -0.94 2.28
N ILE A 83 -9.75 -0.25 2.13
CA ILE A 83 -8.46 -0.72 2.62
C ILE A 83 -8.57 -1.22 4.07
N TRP A 84 -7.84 -2.29 4.36
CA TRP A 84 -7.75 -2.86 5.72
C TRP A 84 -9.09 -3.28 6.31
N GLN A 85 -10.06 -3.66 5.47
CA GLN A 85 -11.29 -4.29 5.93
C GLN A 85 -10.98 -5.48 6.86
N ASN A 86 -11.75 -5.59 7.94
CA ASN A 86 -11.60 -6.59 9.02
C ASN A 86 -10.31 -6.46 9.85
N LEU A 87 -9.59 -5.33 9.75
CA LEU A 87 -8.52 -4.99 10.68
C LEU A 87 -9.03 -4.04 11.76
N HIS A 88 -8.38 -4.11 12.92
CA HIS A 88 -8.60 -3.20 14.04
C HIS A 88 -7.88 -1.87 13.83
N GLN A 89 -8.56 -0.77 14.13
CA GLN A 89 -8.04 0.58 13.99
C GLN A 89 -8.51 1.49 15.14
N PHE A 90 -7.78 2.59 15.34
CA PHE A 90 -8.27 3.69 16.17
C PHE A 90 -9.44 4.42 15.49
N VAL A 91 -10.04 5.37 16.22
CA VAL A 91 -11.07 6.26 15.64
C VAL A 91 -10.43 7.03 14.49
N LEU A 92 -10.99 6.93 13.29
CA LEU A 92 -10.48 7.61 12.11
C LEU A 92 -11.39 8.78 11.76
N ILE A 93 -10.77 9.94 11.54
CA ILE A 93 -11.40 11.10 10.90
C ILE A 93 -10.66 11.34 9.59
N GLU A 94 -11.39 11.20 8.48
CA GLU A 94 -10.85 11.47 7.15
C GLU A 94 -11.18 12.89 6.72
N MET A 95 -10.16 13.62 6.25
CA MET A 95 -10.31 14.98 5.73
C MET A 95 -10.02 15.00 4.21
N PRO A 96 -10.65 15.89 3.44
CA PRO A 96 -10.38 16.03 2.02
C PRO A 96 -8.97 16.60 1.73
N GLU A 97 -8.42 17.37 2.67
CA GLU A 97 -7.14 18.04 2.54
C GLU A 97 -6.35 18.06 3.85
N LYS A 98 -5.07 18.43 3.76
CA LYS A 98 -4.20 18.56 4.93
C LYS A 98 -4.76 19.60 5.88
N SER A 99 -5.16 19.13 7.05
CA SER A 99 -5.79 19.90 8.10
C SER A 99 -4.91 19.94 9.35
N SER A 100 -5.02 21.05 10.08
CA SER A 100 -4.41 21.18 11.41
C SER A 100 -5.21 20.37 12.46
N VAL A 101 -4.58 20.06 13.60
CA VAL A 101 -5.25 19.36 14.71
C VAL A 101 -6.52 20.07 15.14
N GLN A 102 -6.49 21.41 15.25
CA GLN A 102 -7.66 22.20 15.64
C GLN A 102 -8.80 22.11 14.63
N SER A 103 -8.49 22.10 13.33
CA SER A 103 -9.48 21.95 12.26
C SER A 103 -10.16 20.58 12.33
N VAL A 104 -9.41 19.53 12.66
CA VAL A 104 -9.93 18.16 12.81
C VAL A 104 -10.84 18.07 14.02
N ILE A 105 -10.43 18.60 15.18
CA ILE A 105 -11.26 18.62 16.40
C ILE A 105 -12.56 19.42 16.18
N ASN A 106 -12.50 20.50 15.42
CA ASN A 106 -13.66 21.33 15.12
C ASN A 106 -14.58 20.73 14.05
N SER A 107 -14.14 19.67 13.35
CA SER A 107 -14.90 19.03 12.28
C SER A 107 -16.19 18.40 12.79
N ASN A 108 -17.20 18.33 11.92
CA ASN A 108 -18.45 17.67 12.27
C ASN A 108 -18.24 16.18 12.59
N ALA A 109 -17.33 15.51 11.88
CA ALA A 109 -16.98 14.11 12.11
C ALA A 109 -16.45 13.88 13.53
N PHE A 110 -15.55 14.75 14.04
CA PHE A 110 -15.06 14.66 15.41
C PHE A 110 -16.21 14.83 16.42
N LYS A 111 -17.05 15.85 16.22
CA LYS A 111 -18.19 16.14 17.09
C LYS A 111 -19.24 15.03 17.11
N THR A 112 -19.45 14.34 15.99
CA THR A 112 -20.37 13.19 15.93
C THR A 112 -19.85 12.01 16.76
N VAL A 113 -18.53 11.78 16.79
CA VAL A 113 -17.95 10.65 17.53
C VAL A 113 -17.79 10.96 19.02
N PHE A 114 -17.28 12.14 19.37
CA PHE A 114 -16.93 12.49 20.75
C PHE A 114 -17.99 13.37 21.44
N GLY A 115 -18.95 13.94 20.72
CA GLY A 115 -20.07 14.70 21.28
C GLY A 115 -19.63 15.79 22.28
N SER A 116 -20.24 15.74 23.46
CA SER A 116 -19.96 16.64 24.60
C SER A 116 -19.01 16.03 25.64
N ILE A 117 -18.29 14.96 25.29
CA ILE A 117 -17.34 14.33 26.21
C ILE A 117 -16.23 15.33 26.53
N LYS A 118 -15.86 15.44 27.81
CA LYS A 118 -14.67 16.21 28.21
C LYS A 118 -13.42 15.43 27.81
N TYR A 119 -12.59 16.02 26.96
CA TYR A 119 -11.33 15.44 26.53
C TYR A 119 -10.17 16.40 26.81
N ASN A 120 -8.97 15.84 26.92
CA ASN A 120 -7.72 16.61 26.89
C ASN A 120 -6.87 16.09 25.73
N VAL A 121 -6.34 16.99 24.92
CA VAL A 121 -5.44 16.63 23.82
C VAL A 121 -4.04 16.54 24.41
N ALA A 122 -3.48 15.33 24.47
CA ALA A 122 -2.15 15.12 25.04
C ALA A 122 -1.05 15.49 24.05
N GLU A 123 -1.02 14.80 22.91
CA GLU A 123 0.07 14.91 21.93
C GLU A 123 -0.48 14.74 20.51
N ASN A 124 0.34 15.14 19.52
CA ASN A 124 0.10 14.88 18.10
C ASN A 124 1.37 14.27 17.51
N SER A 125 1.22 13.16 16.79
CA SER A 125 2.36 12.48 16.18
C SER A 125 2.90 13.24 14.96
N LYS A 126 4.08 12.81 14.51
CA LYS A 126 4.55 13.13 13.15
C LYS A 126 3.60 12.55 12.09
N GLU A 127 3.63 13.14 10.90
CA GLU A 127 2.91 12.62 9.74
C GLU A 127 3.62 11.35 9.22
N TYR A 128 2.84 10.29 8.99
CA TYR A 128 3.24 9.05 8.37
C TYR A 128 2.64 8.96 6.97
N THR A 129 3.41 8.40 6.03
CA THR A 129 2.98 8.21 4.64
C THR A 129 2.96 6.72 4.32
N GLN A 130 1.82 6.23 3.85
CA GLN A 130 1.66 4.87 3.34
C GLN A 130 1.34 4.93 1.84
N ILE A 131 2.19 4.29 1.04
CA ILE A 131 2.00 4.21 -0.41
C ILE A 131 1.29 2.90 -0.75
N LEU A 132 0.13 3.00 -1.38
CA LEU A 132 -0.61 1.88 -1.97
C LEU A 132 -0.56 1.97 -3.50
N SER A 133 -1.04 0.90 -4.16
CA SER A 133 -1.05 0.80 -5.63
C SER A 133 -1.78 1.98 -6.28
N HIS A 134 -2.94 2.35 -5.73
CA HIS A 134 -3.84 3.36 -6.31
C HIS A 134 -3.94 4.66 -5.52
N GLN A 135 -3.41 4.69 -4.30
CA GLN A 135 -3.59 5.83 -3.40
C GLN A 135 -2.40 6.00 -2.46
N THR A 136 -2.20 7.21 -1.98
CA THR A 136 -1.24 7.54 -0.93
C THR A 136 -1.99 8.07 0.27
N ILE A 137 -1.82 7.42 1.40
CA ILE A 137 -2.43 7.82 2.67
C ILE A 137 -1.39 8.63 3.42
N ARG A 138 -1.78 9.82 3.86
CA ARG A 138 -1.02 10.62 4.81
C ARG A 138 -1.80 10.70 6.09
N GLY A 139 -1.18 10.40 7.22
CA GLY A 139 -1.90 10.44 8.48
C GLY A 139 -1.03 10.66 9.69
N ASN A 140 -1.70 11.02 10.78
CA ASN A 140 -1.13 11.28 12.10
C ASN A 140 -2.07 10.71 13.17
N PHE A 141 -1.53 10.58 14.38
CA PHE A 141 -2.16 10.00 15.56
C PHE A 141 -2.26 11.04 16.68
#